data_AF-A0A924NEG9-F1
#
_entry.id   AF-A0A924NEG9-F1
#
_cell.length_a   1.000
_cell.length_b   1.000
_cell.length_c   1.000
_cell.angle_alpha   90.00
_cell.angle_beta   90.00
_cell.angle_gamma   90.00
#
_symmetry.space_group_name_H-M   'P 1'
#
loop_
_entity.id
_entity.type
_entity.pdbx_description
1 polymer ?
#
loop_
_entity_poly.entity_id
_entity_poly.type
_entity_poly.pdbx_seq_one_letter_code
_entity_poly.pdbx_strand_id
1 'polypeptide(L)'
;MTSFSRRPVLALSACAAALCLATSAFAQDTYSVGLWGDMPYAKADDAPHIPALIDDMNASDIAFSIYDGDIKDGSSECTDAIYTDAMTIFNSLKKPMLYVPGDNEWTDCHRVNNGGHDTLERLDHIRKTMFAVPESFGMEKLVV
;
A
#
# COMPACT_ATOMS: atom_id res chain seq x y z
N MET A 1 -30.36 42.35 72.70
CA MET A 1 -29.82 42.26 71.33
C MET A 1 -28.40 41.75 71.41
N THR A 2 -28.14 40.48 71.10
CA THR A 2 -26.83 40.00 70.59
C THR A 2 -27.04 38.61 70.00
N SER A 3 -26.78 38.51 68.71
CA SER A 3 -27.00 37.37 67.81
C SER A 3 -25.90 36.31 67.97
N PHE A 4 -26.27 35.03 68.01
CA PHE A 4 -25.33 33.91 67.89
C PHE A 4 -25.15 33.55 66.42
N SER A 5 -23.94 33.78 65.90
CA SER A 5 -23.50 33.46 64.54
C SER A 5 -23.30 31.94 64.35
N ARG A 6 -24.06 31.32 63.44
CA ARG A 6 -23.77 29.98 62.92
C ARG A 6 -22.67 30.07 61.86
N ARG A 7 -21.56 29.35 62.06
CA ARG A 7 -20.53 29.16 61.02
C ARG A 7 -21.03 28.14 59.99
N PRO A 8 -20.99 28.41 58.68
CA PRO A 8 -21.22 27.40 57.68
C PRO A 8 -19.93 26.59 57.50
N VAL A 9 -20.03 25.26 57.67
CA VAL A 9 -19.04 24.34 57.11
C VAL A 9 -19.52 24.08 55.69
N LEU A 10 -18.87 24.67 54.69
CA LEU A 10 -19.13 24.33 53.29
C LEU A 10 -17.84 23.99 52.55
N ALA A 11 -17.81 22.73 52.13
CA ALA A 11 -17.34 22.25 50.84
C ALA A 11 -15.84 22.36 50.52
N LEU A 12 -15.05 21.45 51.09
CA LEU A 12 -13.82 20.96 50.47
C LEU A 12 -14.13 19.69 49.66
N SER A 13 -14.85 19.79 48.54
CA SER A 13 -15.12 18.60 47.70
C SER A 13 -15.29 18.90 46.22
N ALA A 14 -14.61 19.93 45.69
CA ALA A 14 -14.72 20.31 44.28
C ALA A 14 -13.42 20.13 43.47
N CYS A 15 -12.30 19.71 44.07
CA CYS A 15 -11.02 19.59 43.33
C CYS A 15 -10.71 18.19 42.78
N ALA A 16 -11.45 17.14 43.13
CA ALA A 16 -11.13 15.79 42.68
C ALA A 16 -11.71 15.43 41.30
N ALA A 17 -12.71 16.16 40.79
CA ALA A 17 -13.37 15.85 39.52
C ALA A 17 -12.66 16.43 38.29
N ALA A 18 -11.72 17.36 38.47
CA ALA A 18 -11.04 18.02 37.37
C ALA A 18 -9.82 17.25 36.82
N LEU A 19 -9.38 16.17 37.49
CA LEU A 19 -8.18 15.43 37.10
C LEU A 19 -8.46 14.18 36.22
N CYS A 20 -9.73 13.85 35.96
CA CYS A 20 -10.11 12.65 35.21
C CYS A 20 -10.39 12.88 33.71
N LEU A 21 -10.18 14.10 33.17
CA LEU A 21 -10.62 14.47 31.82
C LEU A 21 -9.50 14.71 30.79
N ALA A 22 -8.23 14.45 31.12
CA ALA A 22 -7.11 14.75 30.23
C ALA A 22 -6.28 13.54 29.79
N THR A 23 -6.89 12.35 29.75
CA THR A 23 -6.36 11.26 28.90
C THR A 23 -7.18 11.21 27.63
N SER A 24 -7.06 12.25 26.79
CA SER A 24 -7.26 12.06 25.36
C SER A 24 -6.20 11.05 24.93
N ALA A 25 -6.54 9.77 24.97
CA ALA A 25 -5.78 8.78 24.27
C ALA A 25 -5.75 9.26 22.82
N PHE A 26 -4.57 9.68 22.35
CA PHE A 26 -4.32 9.75 20.92
C PHE A 26 -4.51 8.32 20.44
N ALA A 27 -5.72 7.98 19.99
CA ALA A 27 -5.93 6.78 19.22
C ALA A 27 -5.05 6.97 17.99
N GLN A 28 -3.91 6.28 17.96
CA GLN A 28 -3.10 6.23 16.77
C GLN A 28 -3.96 5.51 15.74
N ASP A 29 -4.35 6.20 14.67
CA ASP A 29 -5.10 5.58 13.59
C ASP A 29 -4.31 4.37 13.08
N THR A 30 -4.82 3.18 13.37
CA THR A 30 -4.23 1.94 12.88
C THR A 30 -4.71 1.73 11.46
N TYR A 31 -3.80 1.34 10.57
CA TYR A 31 -4.14 0.95 9.22
C TYR A 31 -3.44 -0.35 8.86
N SER A 32 -4.04 -1.08 7.91
CA SER A 32 -3.47 -2.29 7.33
C SER A 32 -2.95 -2.00 5.94
N VAL A 33 -1.90 -2.73 5.52
CA VAL A 33 -1.30 -2.63 4.20
C VAL A 33 -1.25 -4.01 3.58
N GLY A 34 -1.64 -4.14 2.32
CA GLY A 34 -1.40 -5.36 1.55
C GLY A 34 0.03 -5.38 0.98
N LEU A 35 0.73 -6.50 1.11
CA LEU A 35 2.05 -6.70 0.49
C LEU A 35 2.01 -7.97 -0.36
N TRP A 36 2.44 -7.85 -1.60
CA TRP A 36 2.46 -8.92 -2.59
C TRP A 36 3.53 -8.60 -3.65
N GLY A 37 3.87 -9.55 -4.50
CA GLY A 37 4.99 -9.43 -5.45
C GLY A 37 5.31 -10.81 -6.04
N ASP A 38 6.31 -10.88 -6.92
CA ASP A 38 6.78 -12.13 -7.53
C ASP A 38 5.66 -12.88 -8.29
N MET A 39 4.75 -12.15 -8.95
CA MET A 39 3.62 -12.77 -9.67
C MET A 39 2.92 -11.87 -10.71
N PRO A 40 2.44 -12.42 -11.83
CA PRO A 40 2.31 -13.84 -12.11
C PRO A 40 3.59 -14.43 -12.71
N TYR A 41 4.11 -15.47 -12.08
CA TYR A 41 5.16 -16.30 -12.66
C TYR A 41 4.53 -17.39 -13.53
N ALA A 42 4.91 -17.43 -14.81
CA ALA A 42 4.46 -18.48 -15.73
C ALA A 42 4.92 -19.86 -15.27
N LYS A 43 6.12 -19.95 -14.67
CA LYS A 43 6.66 -21.18 -14.07
C LYS A 43 5.86 -21.70 -12.89
N ALA A 44 5.17 -20.82 -12.16
CA ALA A 44 4.37 -21.17 -11.00
C ALA A 44 2.89 -21.40 -11.34
N ASP A 45 2.48 -21.13 -12.60
CA ASP A 45 1.08 -21.11 -13.02
C ASP A 45 0.23 -20.15 -12.17
N ASP A 46 0.75 -18.95 -11.88
CA ASP A 46 0.07 -17.97 -11.01
C ASP A 46 -1.13 -17.29 -11.68
N ALA A 47 -1.14 -17.20 -13.01
CA ALA A 47 -2.13 -16.40 -13.74
C ALA A 47 -3.59 -16.74 -13.39
N PRO A 48 -4.00 -18.01 -13.24
CA PRO A 48 -5.34 -18.37 -12.78
C PRO A 48 -5.68 -17.93 -11.35
N HIS A 49 -4.68 -17.65 -10.51
CA HIS A 49 -4.85 -17.28 -9.10
C HIS A 49 -4.94 -15.77 -8.87
N ILE A 50 -4.42 -14.96 -9.80
CA ILE A 50 -4.46 -13.49 -9.72
C ILE A 50 -5.87 -12.94 -9.47
N PRO A 51 -6.94 -13.37 -10.17
CA PRO A 51 -8.28 -12.83 -9.91
C PRO A 51 -8.74 -13.03 -8.47
N ALA A 52 -8.49 -14.20 -7.88
CA ALA A 52 -8.87 -14.50 -6.49
C ALA A 52 -8.09 -13.65 -5.48
N LEU A 53 -6.80 -13.42 -5.72
CA LEU A 53 -5.98 -12.52 -4.89
C LEU A 53 -6.49 -11.08 -4.94
N ILE A 54 -6.79 -10.57 -6.15
CA ILE A 54 -7.33 -9.22 -6.34
C ILE A 54 -8.69 -9.08 -5.64
N ASP A 55 -9.57 -10.07 -5.74
CA ASP A 55 -10.86 -10.07 -5.07
C ASP A 55 -10.72 -10.03 -3.53
N ASP A 56 -9.78 -10.79 -2.97
CA ASP A 56 -9.49 -10.79 -1.53
C ASP A 56 -8.95 -9.44 -1.05
N MET A 57 -7.99 -8.86 -1.77
CA MET A 57 -7.47 -7.51 -1.48
C MET A 57 -8.56 -6.44 -1.60
N ASN A 58 -9.46 -6.57 -2.58
CA ASN A 58 -10.59 -5.66 -2.80
C ASN A 58 -11.72 -5.81 -1.78
N ALA A 59 -11.75 -6.89 -1.01
CA ALA A 59 -12.66 -7.12 0.10
C ALA A 59 -12.05 -6.76 1.47
N SER A 60 -10.73 -6.64 1.54
CA SER A 60 -9.96 -6.33 2.75
C SER A 60 -10.00 -4.85 3.12
N ASP A 61 -9.92 -4.57 4.43
CA ASP A 61 -9.80 -3.20 4.96
C ASP A 61 -8.33 -2.76 5.01
N ILE A 62 -7.75 -2.57 3.82
CA ILE A 62 -6.39 -2.05 3.64
C ILE A 62 -6.42 -0.59 3.21
N ALA A 63 -5.49 0.22 3.73
CA ALA A 63 -5.34 1.61 3.30
C ALA A 63 -4.74 1.71 1.90
N PHE A 64 -3.80 0.83 1.58
CA PHE A 64 -3.16 0.67 0.28
C PHE A 64 -2.45 -0.68 0.21
N SER A 65 -1.87 -0.99 -0.95
CA SER A 65 -1.01 -2.16 -1.13
C SER A 65 0.30 -1.79 -1.82
N ILE A 66 1.29 -2.66 -1.68
CA ILE A 66 2.61 -2.56 -2.30
C ILE A 66 2.86 -3.82 -3.11
N TYR A 67 3.22 -3.66 -4.37
CA TYR A 67 3.73 -4.72 -5.22
C TYR A 67 5.26 -4.67 -5.24
N ASP A 68 5.91 -5.65 -4.62
CA ASP A 68 7.36 -5.73 -4.38
C ASP A 68 8.13 -6.36 -5.55
N GLY A 69 7.81 -5.91 -6.76
CA GLY A 69 8.55 -6.31 -7.96
C GLY A 69 8.21 -7.68 -8.52
N ASP A 70 8.84 -7.96 -9.65
CA ASP A 70 8.78 -9.24 -10.33
C ASP A 70 7.41 -9.59 -10.96
N ILE A 71 6.92 -8.72 -11.85
CA ILE A 71 5.69 -8.91 -12.66
C ILE A 71 5.79 -10.05 -13.68
N LYS A 72 6.97 -10.65 -13.84
CA LYS A 72 7.23 -11.86 -14.62
C LYS A 72 8.33 -12.70 -13.97
N ASP A 73 8.35 -14.01 -14.21
CA ASP A 73 9.47 -14.83 -13.73
C ASP A 73 10.76 -14.53 -14.51
N GLY A 74 11.93 -14.72 -13.89
CA GLY A 74 13.23 -14.42 -14.48
C GLY A 74 13.58 -15.13 -15.81
N SER A 75 12.75 -16.04 -16.32
CA SER A 75 12.96 -16.69 -17.63
C SER A 75 11.93 -16.37 -18.70
N SER A 76 10.87 -15.64 -18.37
CA SER A 76 9.86 -15.18 -19.33
C SER A 76 10.41 -14.04 -20.20
N GLU A 77 9.85 -13.87 -21.40
CA GLU A 77 10.23 -12.80 -22.32
C GLU A 77 9.90 -11.40 -21.75
N CYS A 78 10.81 -10.44 -21.94
CA CYS A 78 10.62 -9.05 -21.51
C CYS A 78 9.93 -8.18 -22.56
N THR A 79 8.79 -8.66 -23.09
CA THR A 79 8.00 -7.89 -24.06
C THR A 79 7.39 -6.65 -23.41
N ASP A 80 7.12 -5.60 -24.19
CA ASP A 80 6.42 -4.40 -23.66
C ASP A 80 5.03 -4.73 -23.07
N ALA A 81 4.42 -5.85 -23.46
CA ALA A 81 3.11 -6.28 -22.97
C ALA A 81 3.10 -6.62 -21.47
N ILE A 82 4.21 -7.12 -20.91
CA ILE A 82 4.26 -7.50 -19.48
C ILE A 82 3.96 -6.29 -18.57
N TYR A 83 4.42 -5.10 -18.97
CA TYR A 83 4.21 -3.87 -18.20
C TYR A 83 2.75 -3.42 -18.31
N THR A 84 2.16 -3.48 -19.51
CA THR A 84 0.75 -3.10 -19.71
C THR A 84 -0.21 -4.07 -19.03
N ASP A 85 0.13 -5.35 -19.00
CA ASP A 85 -0.67 -6.38 -18.34
C ASP A 85 -0.61 -6.21 -16.81
N ALA A 86 0.59 -5.99 -16.26
CA ALA A 86 0.76 -5.67 -14.84
C ALA A 86 -0.01 -4.41 -14.45
N MET A 87 0.12 -3.31 -15.22
CA MET A 87 -0.65 -2.08 -14.97
C MET A 87 -2.16 -2.32 -15.01
N THR A 88 -2.65 -3.23 -15.86
CA THR A 88 -4.08 -3.60 -15.92
C THR A 88 -4.52 -4.29 -14.63
N ILE A 89 -3.74 -5.27 -14.15
CA ILE A 89 -3.98 -5.94 -12.87
C ILE A 89 -3.95 -4.91 -11.74
N PHE A 90 -2.92 -4.06 -11.70
CA PHE A 90 -2.72 -3.07 -10.65
C PHE A 90 -3.86 -2.05 -10.56
N ASN A 91 -4.36 -1.57 -11.70
CA ASN A 91 -5.49 -0.64 -11.75
C ASN A 91 -6.86 -1.30 -11.49
N SER A 92 -6.91 -2.62 -11.34
CA SER A 92 -8.14 -3.33 -10.92
C SER A 92 -8.35 -3.35 -9.39
N LEU A 93 -7.32 -2.98 -8.61
CA LEU A 93 -7.46 -2.78 -7.17
C LEU A 93 -8.27 -1.52 -6.88
N LYS A 94 -9.25 -1.62 -5.97
CA LYS A 94 -10.08 -0.50 -5.53
C LYS A 94 -9.26 0.53 -4.75
N LYS A 95 -8.36 0.05 -3.90
CA LYS A 95 -7.46 0.86 -3.07
C LYS A 95 -6.14 1.15 -3.78
N PRO A 96 -5.40 2.19 -3.36
CA PRO A 96 -4.12 2.54 -3.95
C PRO A 96 -3.13 1.37 -3.95
N MET A 97 -2.35 1.25 -5.03
CA MET A 97 -1.30 0.24 -5.16
C MET A 97 0.02 0.90 -5.58
N LEU A 98 1.04 0.77 -4.73
CA LEU A 98 2.39 1.27 -4.95
C LEU A 98 3.26 0.20 -5.61
N TYR A 99 3.90 0.53 -6.73
CA TYR A 99 4.77 -0.39 -7.45
C TYR A 99 6.25 -0.12 -7.13
N VAL A 100 6.97 -1.20 -6.80
CA VAL A 100 8.44 -1.22 -6.72
C VAL A 100 8.94 -2.16 -7.83
N PRO A 101 9.90 -1.77 -8.68
CA PRO A 101 10.42 -2.67 -9.70
C PRO A 101 11.32 -3.75 -9.10
N GLY A 102 11.12 -5.00 -9.53
CA GLY A 102 12.00 -6.14 -9.23
C GLY A 102 13.00 -6.36 -10.37
N ASP A 103 13.95 -7.27 -10.22
CA ASP A 103 15.06 -7.44 -11.16
C ASP A 103 14.63 -8.17 -12.45
N ASN A 104 13.53 -8.94 -12.38
CA ASN A 104 13.03 -9.73 -13.49
C ASN A 104 12.58 -8.88 -14.70
N GLU A 105 12.07 -7.67 -14.48
CA GLU A 105 11.48 -6.82 -15.53
C GLU A 105 12.48 -5.90 -16.23
N TRP A 106 13.73 -5.86 -15.79
CA TRP A 106 14.72 -4.98 -16.42
C TRP A 106 16.12 -5.56 -16.42
N THR A 107 16.70 -5.87 -15.27
CA THR A 107 18.06 -6.40 -15.24
C THR A 107 18.13 -7.78 -15.87
N ASP A 108 17.19 -8.68 -15.63
CA ASP A 108 17.21 -10.03 -16.21
C ASP A 108 16.88 -10.08 -17.71
N CYS A 109 16.37 -8.99 -18.28
CA CYS A 109 16.01 -8.93 -19.69
C CYS A 109 17.22 -9.05 -20.64
N HIS A 110 18.45 -8.89 -20.14
CA HIS A 110 19.68 -9.16 -20.91
C HIS A 110 19.84 -10.65 -21.29
N ARG A 111 19.16 -11.56 -20.59
CA ARG A 111 19.23 -12.99 -20.87
C ARG A 111 18.68 -13.26 -22.27
N VAL A 112 19.37 -14.13 -23.02
CA VAL A 112 19.01 -14.45 -24.42
C VAL A 112 17.58 -14.97 -24.53
N ASN A 113 17.14 -15.81 -23.58
CA ASN A 113 15.78 -16.35 -23.54
C ASN A 113 14.72 -15.34 -23.10
N ASN A 114 15.11 -14.17 -22.58
CA ASN A 114 14.20 -13.10 -22.20
C ASN A 114 14.09 -12.01 -23.29
N GLY A 115 14.74 -12.21 -24.45
CA GLY A 115 14.79 -11.27 -25.57
C GLY A 115 16.14 -10.57 -25.76
N GLY A 116 17.08 -10.70 -24.82
CA GLY A 116 18.43 -10.12 -24.95
C GLY A 116 18.45 -8.59 -24.98
N HIS A 117 17.55 -7.96 -24.22
CA HIS A 117 17.39 -6.50 -24.17
C HIS A 117 18.54 -5.80 -23.42
N ASP A 118 18.73 -4.51 -23.72
CA ASP A 118 19.57 -3.63 -22.90
C ASP A 118 18.86 -3.31 -21.58
N THR A 119 19.52 -3.60 -20.46
CA THR A 119 18.94 -3.42 -19.11
C THR A 119 18.61 -1.96 -18.76
N LEU A 120 19.39 -1.00 -19.25
CA LEU A 120 19.13 0.43 -19.00
C LEU A 120 17.98 0.92 -19.87
N GLU A 121 17.86 0.39 -21.08
CA GLU A 121 16.69 0.67 -21.93
C GLU A 121 15.40 0.15 -21.28
N ARG A 122 15.40 -1.06 -20.71
CA ARG A 122 14.25 -1.60 -19.96
C ARG A 122 13.96 -0.81 -18.68
N LEU A 123 14.98 -0.36 -17.95
CA LEU A 123 14.80 0.51 -16.79
C LEU A 123 14.16 1.85 -17.18
N ASP A 124 14.60 2.44 -18.30
CA ASP A 124 14.02 3.67 -18.83
C ASP A 124 12.59 3.44 -19.33
N HIS A 125 12.28 2.26 -19.88
CA HIS A 125 10.91 1.86 -20.21
C HIS A 125 10.03 1.86 -18.95
N ILE A 126 10.43 1.19 -17.87
CA ILE A 126 9.70 1.19 -16.58
C ILE A 126 9.44 2.61 -16.08
N ARG A 127 10.47 3.46 -16.05
CA ARG A 127 10.33 4.86 -15.61
C ARG A 127 9.34 5.63 -16.47
N LYS A 128 9.39 5.43 -17.79
CA LYS A 128 8.53 6.14 -18.74
C LYS A 128 7.09 5.67 -18.70
N THR A 129 6.83 4.39 -18.44
CA THR A 129 5.47 3.82 -18.52
C THR A 129 4.81 3.70 -17.16
N MET A 130 5.52 3.21 -16.14
CA MET A 130 4.97 2.91 -14.82
C MET A 130 5.19 4.03 -13.80
N PHE A 131 6.07 4.99 -14.10
CA PHE A 131 6.35 6.18 -13.27
C PHE A 131 6.16 7.49 -14.06
N ALA A 132 5.28 7.48 -15.07
CA ALA A 132 5.03 8.63 -15.94
C ALA A 132 4.43 9.84 -15.21
N VAL A 133 3.73 9.60 -14.09
CA VAL A 133 3.05 10.58 -13.25
C VAL A 133 3.33 10.27 -11.78
N PRO A 134 3.28 11.26 -10.87
CA PRO A 134 3.52 11.06 -9.43
C PRO A 134 2.26 10.52 -8.73
N GLU A 135 1.65 9.48 -9.29
CA GLU A 135 0.44 8.84 -8.75
C GLU A 135 0.61 7.32 -8.67
N SER A 136 0.01 6.69 -7.66
CA SER A 136 -0.02 5.23 -7.51
C SER A 136 -0.87 4.54 -8.60
N PHE A 137 -0.84 3.21 -8.65
CA PHE A 137 -1.89 2.42 -9.31
C PHE A 137 -3.13 2.29 -8.41
N GLY A 138 -4.15 1.58 -8.91
CA GLY A 138 -5.45 1.41 -8.26
C GLY A 138 -6.50 2.40 -8.79
N MET A 139 -7.77 2.14 -8.47
CA MET A 139 -8.90 3.02 -8.78
C MET A 139 -8.86 4.30 -7.93
N GLU A 140 -8.58 4.14 -6.64
CA GLU A 140 -8.15 5.24 -5.76
C GLU A 140 -6.63 5.46 -5.92
N LYS A 141 -6.21 6.73 -5.91
CA LYS A 141 -4.82 7.14 -6.15
C LYS A 141 -4.21 7.81 -4.93
N LEU A 142 -2.95 7.49 -4.63
CA LEU A 142 -2.08 8.31 -3.78
C LEU A 142 -1.17 9.14 -4.66
N VAL A 143 -0.91 10.38 -4.27
CA VAL A 143 0.20 11.16 -4.82
C VAL A 143 1.48 10.67 -4.13
N VAL A 144 2.50 10.34 -4.93
CA VAL A 144 3.76 9.73 -4.47
C VAL A 144 4.96 10.61 -4.78
#